data_AF-A0AB35BFB3-F1
#
_entry.id   AF-A0AB35BFB3-F1
#
_cell.length_a   1.000
_cell.length_b   1.000
_cell.length_c   1.000
_cell.angle_alpha   90.00
_cell.angle_beta   90.00
_cell.angle_gamma   90.00
#
_symmetry.space_group_name_H-M   'P 1'
#
loop_
_entity.id
_entity.type
_entity.pdbx_description
1 polymer ?
#
loop_
_entity_poly.entity_id
_entity_poly.type
_entity_poly.pdbx_seq_one_letter_code
_entity_poly.pdbx_strand_id
1 'polypeptide(L)'
;MTESSSENNGLFVDADGVQEAGRFAYKTAQDLLVALRSAGSEVDSLMSGGWSGNAAAAYGAGWRELFDGGVQVFESLSSMAELLGVTAENYARQDTAAAGSISSLRLD
;
A
#
# COMPACT_ATOMS: atom_id res chain seq x y z
N MET A 1 -8.59 50.65 -8.61
CA MET A 1 -8.50 49.58 -9.62
C MET A 1 -7.92 48.38 -8.90
N THR A 2 -8.78 47.47 -8.46
CA THR A 2 -8.44 46.28 -7.66
C THR A 2 -8.05 45.16 -8.61
N GLU A 3 -6.76 44.88 -8.75
CA GLU A 3 -6.33 43.61 -9.34
C GLU A 3 -6.60 42.52 -8.31
N SER A 4 -7.64 41.74 -8.58
CA SER A 4 -7.92 40.48 -7.90
C SER A 4 -6.81 39.51 -8.29
N SER A 5 -5.78 39.40 -7.46
CA SER A 5 -4.77 38.35 -7.58
C SER A 5 -5.48 37.04 -7.31
N SER A 6 -5.83 36.32 -8.38
CA SER A 6 -6.26 34.93 -8.32
C SER A 6 -5.30 34.16 -7.42
N GLU A 7 -5.79 33.66 -6.28
CA GLU A 7 -5.08 32.66 -5.51
C GLU A 7 -4.83 31.50 -6.46
N ASN A 8 -3.55 31.33 -6.83
CA ASN A 8 -3.07 30.20 -7.58
C ASN A 8 -3.34 28.98 -6.72
N ASN A 9 -4.51 28.36 -6.89
CA ASN A 9 -4.92 27.12 -6.26
C ASN A 9 -4.14 25.98 -6.91
N GLY A 10 -2.81 26.08 -6.81
CA GLY A 10 -1.84 25.11 -7.29
C GLY A 10 -2.15 23.80 -6.60
N LEU A 11 -2.37 22.77 -7.39
CA LEU A 11 -2.67 21.43 -6.94
C LEU A 11 -1.43 20.91 -6.18
N PHE A 12 -1.38 21.11 -4.87
CA PHE A 12 -0.27 20.70 -4.03
C PHE A 12 -0.51 19.26 -3.57
N VAL A 13 0.40 18.35 -3.88
CA VAL A 13 0.37 17.00 -3.33
C VAL A 13 0.95 17.03 -1.93
N ASP A 14 0.19 16.57 -0.93
CA ASP A 14 0.70 16.30 0.42
C ASP A 14 1.59 15.04 0.37
N ALA A 15 2.86 15.25 0.01
CA ALA A 15 3.82 14.16 -0.14
C ALA A 15 4.06 13.42 1.19
N ASP A 16 4.03 14.13 2.32
CA ASP A 16 4.20 13.54 3.65
C ASP A 16 3.02 12.63 4.00
N GLY A 17 1.79 13.10 3.75
CA GLY A 17 0.57 12.29 3.91
C GLY A 17 0.54 11.05 3.02
N VAL A 18 0.97 11.17 1.74
CA VAL A 18 1.08 10.01 0.83
C VAL A 18 2.12 9.01 1.33
N GLN A 19 3.25 9.49 1.84
CA GLN A 19 4.30 8.62 2.37
C GLN A 19 3.84 7.90 3.65
N GLU A 20 3.10 8.60 4.53
CA GLU A 20 2.51 7.99 5.73
C GLU A 20 1.46 6.94 5.39
N ALA A 21 0.56 7.24 4.45
CA ALA A 21 -0.42 6.28 3.95
C ALA A 21 0.25 5.04 3.35
N GLY A 22 1.32 5.22 2.56
CA GLY A 22 2.14 4.12 2.04
C GLY A 22 2.72 3.26 3.16
N ARG A 23 3.39 3.87 4.15
CA ARG A 23 3.95 3.13 5.30
C ARG A 23 2.88 2.35 6.07
N PHE A 24 1.73 2.97 6.32
CA PHE A 24 0.61 2.34 7.01
C PHE A 24 0.09 1.12 6.22
N ALA A 25 -0.24 1.30 4.94
CA ALA A 25 -0.73 0.23 4.08
C ALA A 25 0.26 -0.94 3.99
N TYR A 26 1.56 -0.65 3.86
CA TYR A 26 2.61 -1.65 3.84
C TYR A 26 2.65 -2.48 5.13
N LYS A 27 2.64 -1.80 6.29
CA LYS A 27 2.65 -2.48 7.59
C LYS A 27 1.40 -3.35 7.77
N THR A 28 0.22 -2.81 7.47
CA THR A 28 -1.04 -3.55 7.57
C THR A 28 -1.05 -4.77 6.65
N ALA A 29 -0.57 -4.64 5.42
CA ALA A 29 -0.49 -5.76 4.48
C ALA A 29 0.43 -6.88 5.00
N GLN A 30 1.58 -6.53 5.58
CA GLN A 30 2.48 -7.51 6.20
C GLN A 30 1.86 -8.19 7.42
N ASP A 31 1.25 -7.42 8.32
CA ASP A 31 0.59 -7.96 9.51
C ASP A 31 -0.51 -8.96 9.12
N LEU A 32 -1.30 -8.64 8.08
CA LEU A 32 -2.34 -9.51 7.54
C LEU A 32 -1.76 -10.77 6.89
N LEU A 33 -0.66 -10.67 6.15
CA LEU A 33 0.01 -11.82 5.55
C LEU A 33 0.55 -12.79 6.61
N VAL A 34 1.13 -12.26 7.69
CA VAL A 34 1.58 -13.06 8.83
C VAL A 34 0.40 -13.77 9.49
N ALA A 35 -0.69 -13.05 9.77
CA ALA A 35 -1.89 -13.62 10.36
C ALA A 35 -2.50 -14.72 9.47
N LEU A 36 -2.57 -14.50 8.16
CA LEU A 36 -3.09 -15.47 7.20
C LEU A 36 -2.24 -16.75 7.18
N ARG A 37 -0.91 -16.63 7.20
CA ARG A 37 0.02 -17.78 7.27
C ARG A 37 -0.13 -18.55 8.59
N SER A 38 -0.35 -17.86 9.70
CA SER A 38 -0.63 -18.49 10.99
C SER A 38 -1.92 -19.31 10.92
N ALA A 39 -3.00 -18.71 10.41
CA ALA A 39 -4.26 -19.41 10.20
C ALA A 39 -4.11 -20.61 9.25
N GLY A 40 -3.27 -20.50 8.21
CA GLY A 40 -2.93 -21.62 7.33
C GLY A 40 -2.33 -22.81 8.08
N SER A 41 -1.39 -22.53 8.99
CA SER A 41 -0.77 -23.57 9.82
C SER A 41 -1.77 -24.24 10.77
N GLU A 42 -2.71 -23.46 11.32
CA GLU A 42 -3.78 -23.99 12.18
C GLU A 42 -4.75 -24.89 11.40
N VAL A 43 -5.13 -24.48 10.18
CA VAL A 43 -6.00 -25.30 9.32
C VAL A 43 -5.29 -26.57 8.87
N ASP A 44 -4.01 -26.51 8.52
CA ASP A 44 -3.22 -27.71 8.17
C ASP A 44 -3.15 -28.70 9.34
N SER A 45 -2.96 -28.19 10.56
CA SER A 45 -3.00 -28.99 11.78
C SER A 45 -4.37 -29.65 11.99
N LEU A 46 -5.46 -28.92 11.78
CA LEU A 46 -6.82 -29.46 11.90
C LEU A 46 -7.10 -30.57 10.86
N MET A 47 -6.67 -30.36 9.61
CA MET A 47 -6.86 -31.33 8.52
C MET A 47 -6.03 -32.59 8.70
N SER A 48 -4.80 -32.46 9.19
CA SER A 48 -3.92 -33.59 9.47
C SER A 48 -4.26 -34.30 10.79
N GLY A 49 -4.90 -33.60 11.73
CA GLY A 49 -5.27 -34.09 13.07
C GLY A 49 -6.46 -35.05 13.12
N GLY A 50 -7.02 -35.44 11.97
CA GLY A 50 -8.07 -36.45 11.88
C GLY A 50 -9.45 -35.94 11.46
N TRP A 51 -9.60 -34.64 11.19
CA TRP A 51 -10.82 -34.14 10.56
C TRP A 51 -10.87 -34.59 9.09
N SER A 52 -11.86 -35.41 8.75
CA SER A 52 -11.98 -36.02 7.43
C SER A 52 -13.43 -36.15 6.98
N GLY A 53 -13.64 -36.55 5.73
CA GLY A 53 -14.96 -36.69 5.11
C GLY A 53 -15.35 -35.49 4.24
N ASN A 54 -16.58 -35.51 3.73
CA ASN A 54 -17.02 -34.57 2.69
C ASN A 54 -17.00 -33.10 3.16
N ALA A 55 -17.32 -32.85 4.43
CA ALA A 55 -17.27 -31.51 5.01
C ALA A 55 -15.83 -30.97 5.10
N ALA A 56 -14.87 -31.80 5.52
CA ALA A 56 -13.46 -31.43 5.58
C ALA A 56 -12.91 -31.13 4.18
N ALA A 57 -13.29 -31.92 3.17
CA ALA A 57 -12.90 -31.69 1.78
C ALA A 57 -13.44 -30.36 1.24
N ALA A 58 -14.73 -30.07 1.44
CA ALA A 58 -15.35 -28.83 1.02
C ALA A 58 -14.74 -27.61 1.72
N TYR A 59 -14.51 -27.69 3.03
CA TYR A 59 -13.83 -26.64 3.78
C TYR A 59 -12.40 -26.43 3.28
N GLY A 60 -11.62 -27.49 3.09
CA GLY A 60 -10.23 -27.40 2.63
C GLY A 60 -10.12 -26.79 1.22
N ALA A 61 -11.09 -27.05 0.35
CA ALA A 61 -11.16 -26.40 -0.97
C ALA A 61 -11.41 -24.89 -0.83
N GLY A 62 -12.44 -24.49 -0.08
CA GLY A 62 -12.74 -23.07 0.14
C GLY A 62 -11.65 -22.32 0.90
N TRP A 63 -11.01 -22.99 1.88
CA TRP A 63 -9.87 -22.44 2.61
C TRP A 63 -8.70 -22.14 1.68
N ARG A 64 -8.36 -23.06 0.76
CA ARG A 64 -7.25 -22.87 -0.19
C ARG A 64 -7.51 -21.68 -1.11
N GLU A 65 -8.73 -21.56 -1.63
CA GLU A 65 -9.12 -20.42 -2.47
C GLU A 65 -8.99 -19.09 -1.71
N LEU A 66 -9.49 -19.05 -0.47
CA LEU A 66 -9.38 -17.88 0.39
C LEU A 66 -7.93 -17.54 0.74
N PHE A 67 -7.11 -18.55 1.05
CA PHE A 67 -5.70 -18.37 1.39
C PHE A 67 -4.92 -17.81 0.20
N ASP A 68 -5.06 -18.43 -0.97
CA ASP A 68 -4.36 -18.01 -2.19
C ASP A 68 -4.78 -16.59 -2.60
N GLY A 69 -6.09 -16.30 -2.58
CA GLY A 69 -6.62 -14.96 -2.85
C GLY A 69 -6.15 -13.92 -1.83
N GLY A 70 -6.12 -14.28 -0.54
CA GLY A 70 -5.63 -13.41 0.53
C GLY A 70 -4.16 -13.06 0.37
N VAL A 71 -3.31 -14.05 0.07
CA VAL A 71 -1.88 -13.84 -0.23
C VAL A 71 -1.73 -12.86 -1.40
N GLN A 72 -2.44 -13.10 -2.51
CA GLN A 72 -2.35 -12.26 -3.69
C GLN A 72 -2.75 -10.80 -3.40
N VAL A 73 -3.83 -10.58 -2.65
CA VAL A 73 -4.30 -9.24 -2.29
C VAL A 73 -3.30 -8.52 -1.39
N PHE A 74 -2.77 -9.19 -0.36
CA PHE A 74 -1.86 -8.54 0.59
C PHE A 74 -0.48 -8.27 -0.01
N GLU A 75 0.03 -9.15 -0.88
CA GLU A 75 1.25 -8.88 -1.65
C GLU A 75 1.06 -7.69 -2.59
N SER A 76 -0.07 -7.64 -3.30
CA SER A 76 -0.40 -6.51 -4.19
C SER A 76 -0.50 -5.19 -3.42
N LEU A 77 -1.14 -5.20 -2.24
CA LEU A 77 -1.23 -4.03 -1.37
C LEU A 77 0.15 -3.57 -0.87
N SER A 78 1.04 -4.51 -0.53
CA SER A 78 2.42 -4.21 -0.15
C SER A 78 3.18 -3.54 -1.30
N SER A 79 3.07 -4.07 -2.52
CA SER A 79 3.71 -3.46 -3.70
C SER A 79 3.15 -2.08 -4.04
N MET A 80 1.84 -1.88 -3.92
CA MET A 80 1.22 -0.56 -4.11
C MET A 80 1.73 0.44 -3.07
N ALA A 81 1.86 0.02 -1.82
CA ALA A 81 2.37 0.84 -0.73
C ALA A 81 3.85 1.26 -0.95
N GLU A 82 4.69 0.37 -1.48
CA GLU A 82 6.06 0.70 -1.88
C GLU A 82 6.10 1.74 -3.01
N LEU A 83 5.24 1.60 -4.02
CA LEU A 83 5.13 2.57 -5.13
C LEU A 83 4.69 3.96 -4.65
N LEU A 84 3.79 4.04 -3.67
CA LEU A 84 3.40 5.32 -3.05
C LEU A 84 4.59 6.00 -2.38
N GLY A 85 5.45 5.24 -1.70
CA GLY A 85 6.69 5.75 -1.10
C GLY A 85 7.65 6.33 -2.15
N VAL A 86 7.87 5.61 -3.25
CA VAL A 86 8.72 6.08 -4.38
C VAL A 86 8.15 7.33 -5.04
N THR A 87 6.82 7.39 -5.18
CA THR A 87 6.14 8.53 -5.80
C THR A 87 6.28 9.80 -4.95
N ALA A 88 6.13 9.69 -3.64
CA ALA A 88 6.33 10.82 -2.72
C ALA A 88 7.76 11.36 -2.78
N GLU A 89 8.77 10.48 -2.80
CA GLU A 89 10.18 10.89 -2.93
C GLU A 89 10.46 11.60 -4.27
N ASN A 90 9.93 11.07 -5.37
CA ASN A 90 10.08 11.68 -6.69
C ASN A 90 9.47 13.09 -6.76
N TYR A 91 8.28 13.27 -6.18
CA TYR A 91 7.60 14.55 -6.15
C TYR A 91 8.43 15.61 -5.39
N ALA A 92 8.93 15.26 -4.19
CA ALA A 92 9.76 16.17 -3.40
C ALA A 92 11.05 16.59 -4.13
N ARG A 93 11.67 15.66 -4.88
CA ARG A 93 12.87 15.98 -5.70
C ARG A 93 12.54 16.92 -6.86
N GLN A 94 11.43 16.69 -7.56
CA GLN A 94 11.01 17.58 -8.65
C GLN A 94 10.66 18.98 -8.16
N ASP A 95 9.95 19.09 -7.03
CA ASP A 95 9.62 20.37 -6.41
C ASP A 95 10.87 21.17 -6.03
N THR A 96 11.84 20.51 -5.38
CA THR A 96 13.13 21.13 -5.03
C THR A 96 13.90 21.61 -6.27
N ALA A 97 13.94 20.80 -7.33
CA ALA A 97 14.62 21.16 -8.58
C ALA A 97 13.95 22.33 -9.32
N ALA A 98 12.61 22.34 -9.32
CA ALA A 98 11.83 23.45 -9.89
C ALA A 98 12.04 24.74 -9.10
N ALA A 99 11.99 24.68 -7.76
CA ALA A 99 12.27 25.82 -6.89
C ALA A 99 13.68 26.40 -7.11
N GLY A 100 14.69 25.52 -7.25
CA GLY A 100 16.06 25.93 -7.58
C GLY A 100 16.17 26.66 -8.92
N SER A 101 15.50 26.14 -9.95
CA SER A 101 15.51 26.74 -11.31
C SER A 101 14.76 28.07 -11.35
N ILE A 102 13.64 28.18 -10.67
CA ILE A 102 12.87 29.44 -10.56
C ILE A 102 13.65 30.48 -9.78
N SER A 103 14.31 30.09 -8.67
CA SER A 103 15.17 30.99 -7.90
C SER A 103 16.33 31.51 -8.73
N SER A 104 16.96 30.64 -9.53
CA SER A 104 18.07 31.05 -10.40
C SER A 104 17.68 32.02 -11.50
N LEU A 105 16.45 31.91 -12.05
CA LEU A 105 15.86 32.80 -13.07
C LEU A 105 15.39 34.17 -12.52
N ARG A 106 15.44 34.35 -11.19
CA ARG A 106 15.04 35.57 -10.50
C ARG A 106 16.23 36.41 -10.04
N LEU A 107 17.45 35.88 -10.19
CA LEU A 107 18.70 36.50 -9.72
C LEU A 107 19.50 37.13 -10.87
N ASP A 108 19.03 36.97 -12.09
CA ASP A 108 19.40 37.58 -13.37
C ASP A 108 18.43 38.71 -13.77
#